data_AF-A0A2G3PF78-F1
#
_entry.id   AF-A0A2G3PF78-F1
#
_cell.length_a   1.000
_cell.length_b   1.000
_cell.length_c   1.000
_cell.angle_alpha   90.00
_cell.angle_beta   90.00
_cell.angle_gamma   90.00
#
_symmetry.space_group_name_H-M   'P 1'
#
loop_
_entity.id
_entity.type
_entity.pdbx_description
1 polymer ?
#
loop_
_entity_poly.entity_id
_entity_poly.type
_entity_poly.pdbx_seq_one_letter_code
_entity_poly.pdbx_strand_id
1 'polypeptide(L)'
;MSALRLDQQLCFALYSASRATTAAYRPILDELGLTYPQYLVLLVLWEDEPITVRRLGERLQLDSGTLSPLLKRLESAGLLVRQRT
;
A
#
# COMPACT_ATOMS: atom_id res chain seq x y z
N MET A 1 -20.95 -11.51 28.97
CA MET A 1 -20.66 -11.45 27.51
C MET A 1 -20.36 -10.02 27.02
N SER A 2 -19.77 -9.13 27.84
CA SER A 2 -19.43 -7.76 27.40
C SER A 2 -18.21 -7.73 26.47
N ALA A 3 -17.21 -8.60 26.70
CA ALA A 3 -15.93 -8.62 25.98
C ALA A 3 -16.01 -8.97 24.48
N LEU A 4 -17.19 -9.31 23.94
CA LEU A 4 -17.39 -9.62 22.51
C LEU A 4 -18.10 -8.51 21.74
N ARG A 5 -18.28 -7.32 22.32
CA ARG A 5 -18.84 -6.19 21.58
C ARG A 5 -17.82 -5.61 20.60
N LEU A 6 -18.26 -5.31 19.39
CA LEU A 6 -17.42 -4.84 18.27
C LEU A 6 -16.67 -3.54 18.59
N ASP A 7 -17.37 -2.60 19.23
CA ASP A 7 -16.84 -1.30 19.68
C ASP A 7 -15.76 -1.42 20.77
N GLN A 8 -15.63 -2.61 21.38
CA GLN A 8 -14.59 -2.92 22.37
C GLN A 8 -13.41 -3.72 21.79
N GLN A 9 -13.41 -4.03 20.49
CA GLN A 9 -12.34 -4.80 19.86
C GLN A 9 -11.27 -3.89 19.24
N LEU A 10 -10.02 -4.02 19.70
CA LEU A 10 -8.88 -3.30 19.10
C LEU A 10 -8.72 -3.61 17.61
N CYS A 11 -8.94 -4.86 17.20
CA CYS A 11 -8.85 -5.24 15.78
C CYS A 11 -9.85 -4.47 14.91
N PHE A 12 -11.05 -4.19 15.42
CA PHE A 12 -12.05 -3.41 14.71
C PHE A 12 -11.70 -1.91 14.70
N ALA A 13 -11.15 -1.38 15.79
CA ALA A 13 -10.63 -0.01 15.82
C ALA A 13 -9.52 0.20 14.77
N LEU A 14 -8.55 -0.71 14.69
CA LEU A 14 -7.49 -0.66 13.67
C LEU A 14 -8.02 -0.83 12.24
N TYR A 15 -8.95 -1.76 12.03
CA TYR A 15 -9.60 -1.96 10.73
C TYR A 15 -10.36 -0.71 10.26
N SER A 16 -11.19 -0.13 11.14
CA SER A 16 -11.96 1.07 10.83
C SER A 16 -11.07 2.29 10.61
N ALA A 17 -10.01 2.46 11.42
CA ALA A 17 -9.01 3.51 11.22
C ALA A 17 -8.29 3.37 9.88
N SER A 18 -7.82 2.16 9.52
CA SER A 18 -7.16 1.90 8.24
C SER A 18 -8.06 2.22 7.04
N ARG A 19 -9.35 1.85 7.12
CA ARG A 19 -10.34 2.21 6.09
C ARG A 19 -10.57 3.71 6.01
N ALA A 20 -10.69 4.40 7.14
CA ALA A 20 -10.88 5.84 7.19
C ALA A 20 -9.67 6.58 6.59
N THR A 21 -8.45 6.16 6.92
CA THR A 21 -7.22 6.70 6.33
C THR A 21 -7.21 6.50 4.82
N THR A 22 -7.48 5.28 4.34
CA THR A 22 -7.54 5.00 2.89
C THR A 22 -8.57 5.88 2.18
N ALA A 23 -9.75 6.10 2.80
CA ALA A 23 -10.80 6.95 2.25
C ALA A 23 -10.39 8.43 2.20
N ALA A 24 -9.66 8.92 3.21
CA ALA A 24 -9.17 10.29 3.25
C ALA A 24 -8.15 10.58 2.13
N TYR A 25 -7.30 9.61 1.77
CA TYR A 25 -6.33 9.77 0.68
C TYR A 25 -6.94 9.63 -0.72
N ARG A 26 -8.06 8.92 -0.86
CA ARG A 26 -8.70 8.63 -2.15
C ARG A 26 -8.88 9.85 -3.06
N PRO A 27 -9.52 10.97 -2.64
CA PRO A 27 -9.74 12.09 -3.57
C PRO A 27 -8.44 12.66 -4.15
N ILE A 28 -7.39 12.75 -3.34
CA ILE A 28 -6.09 13.29 -3.75
C ILE A 28 -5.37 12.33 -4.71
N LEU A 29 -5.43 11.03 -4.41
CA LEU A 29 -4.76 10.02 -5.23
C LEU A 29 -5.52 9.72 -6.53
N ASP A 30 -6.84 9.86 -6.55
CA ASP A 30 -7.67 9.70 -7.74
C ASP A 30 -7.30 10.75 -8.81
N GLU A 31 -6.96 11.99 -8.42
CA GLU A 31 -6.43 13.03 -9.33
C GLU A 31 -5.10 12.63 -10.00
N LEU A 32 -4.31 11.78 -9.32
CA LEU A 32 -3.02 11.28 -9.80
C LEU A 32 -3.14 9.91 -10.49
N GLY A 33 -4.34 9.33 -10.58
CA GLY A 33 -4.55 7.98 -11.10
C GLY A 33 -3.93 6.88 -10.22
N LEU A 34 -3.79 7.14 -8.91
CA LEU A 34 -3.12 6.27 -7.94
C LEU A 34 -4.10 5.66 -6.94
N THR A 35 -3.75 4.48 -6.45
CA THR A 35 -4.37 3.87 -5.26
C THR A 35 -3.47 4.03 -4.04
N TYR A 36 -4.04 3.95 -2.83
CA TYR A 36 -3.27 4.06 -1.59
C TYR A 36 -2.08 3.07 -1.52
N PRO A 37 -2.21 1.77 -1.87
CA PRO A 37 -1.07 0.86 -1.90
C PRO A 37 0.00 1.24 -2.94
N GLN A 38 -0.39 1.78 -4.10
CA GLN A 38 0.57 2.26 -5.10
C GLN A 38 1.33 3.48 -4.58
N TYR A 39 0.66 4.40 -3.89
CA TYR A 39 1.30 5.52 -3.22
C TYR A 39 2.33 5.06 -2.18
N LEU A 40 2.02 4.05 -1.36
CA LEU A 40 3.00 3.52 -0.40
C LEU A 40 4.23 2.91 -1.08
N VAL A 41 4.07 2.28 -2.25
CA VAL A 41 5.22 1.82 -3.06
C VAL A 41 6.09 3.01 -3.47
N LEU A 42 5.50 4.11 -3.95
CA LEU A 42 6.25 5.30 -4.35
C LEU A 42 6.98 5.96 -3.17
N LEU A 43 6.36 6.02 -2.00
CA LEU A 43 7.03 6.51 -0.78
C LEU A 43 8.30 5.72 -0.46
N VAL A 44 8.25 4.39 -0.51
CA VAL A 44 9.43 3.56 -0.26
C VAL A 44 10.49 3.76 -1.35
N LEU A 45 10.08 3.91 -2.60
CA LEU A 45 11.01 4.17 -3.71
C LEU A 45 11.72 5.53 -3.56
N TRP A 46 11.00 6.58 -3.14
CA TRP A 46 11.60 7.89 -2.88
C TRP A 46 12.58 7.90 -1.71
N GLU A 47 12.46 6.95 -0.77
CA GLU A 47 13.41 6.79 0.32
C GLU A 47 14.63 5.93 -0.07
N ASP A 48 14.41 4.82 -0.80
CA ASP A 48 15.37 3.72 -0.89
C ASP A 48 15.64 3.21 -2.34
N GLU A 49 15.61 4.05 -3.39
CA GLU A 49 15.94 3.63 -4.76
C GLU A 49 17.46 3.53 -5.06
N PRO A 50 17.95 2.48 -5.76
CA PRO A 50 17.23 1.30 -6.25
C PRO A 50 16.96 0.25 -5.15
N ILE A 51 15.78 -0.38 -5.17
CA ILE A 51 15.35 -1.42 -4.20
C ILE A 51 14.94 -2.71 -4.90
N THR A 52 15.19 -3.86 -4.26
CA THR A 52 14.67 -5.15 -4.73
C THR A 52 13.19 -5.33 -4.37
N VAL A 53 12.45 -6.09 -5.18
CA VAL A 53 11.03 -6.41 -4.90
C VAL A 53 10.86 -7.11 -3.55
N ARG A 54 11.82 -7.96 -3.17
CA ARG A 54 11.83 -8.62 -1.86
C ARG A 54 11.91 -7.60 -0.72
N ARG A 55 12.86 -6.66 -0.79
CA ARG A 55 13.04 -5.66 0.25
C ARG A 55 11.86 -4.69 0.32
N LEU A 56 11.28 -4.34 -0.82
CA LEU A 56 10.03 -3.57 -0.89
C LEU A 56 8.88 -4.31 -0.17
N GLY A 57 8.74 -5.62 -0.38
CA GLY A 57 7.76 -6.45 0.33
C GLY A 57 7.97 -6.49 1.83
N GLU A 58 9.22 -6.62 2.29
CA GLU A 58 9.57 -6.56 3.72
C GLU A 58 9.17 -5.21 4.34
N ARG A 59 9.47 -4.09 3.66
CA ARG A 59 9.13 -2.75 4.16
C ARG A 59 7.63 -2.47 4.22
N LEU A 60 6.89 -2.94 3.23
CA LEU A 60 5.44 -2.73 3.14
C LEU A 60 4.63 -3.82 3.84
N GLN A 61 5.27 -4.89 4.34
CA GLN A 61 4.63 -6.09 4.87
C GLN A 61 3.66 -6.72 3.85
N LEU A 62 4.07 -6.74 2.57
CA LEU A 62 3.30 -7.29 1.46
C LEU A 62 4.00 -8.48 0.83
N ASP A 63 3.21 -9.48 0.43
CA ASP A 63 3.69 -10.61 -0.34
C ASP A 63 3.90 -10.27 -1.83
N SER A 64 4.61 -11.16 -2.52
CA SER A 64 4.93 -10.99 -3.95
C SER A 64 3.70 -11.06 -4.86
N GLY A 65 2.65 -11.78 -4.48
CA GLY A 65 1.39 -11.88 -5.21
C GLY A 65 0.60 -10.57 -5.18
N THR A 66 0.68 -9.83 -4.08
CA THR A 66 0.12 -8.48 -3.95
C THR A 66 0.98 -7.43 -4.66
N LEU A 67 2.30 -7.48 -4.50
CA LEU A 67 3.20 -6.49 -5.10
C LEU A 67 3.30 -6.59 -6.62
N SER A 68 3.35 -7.79 -7.18
CA SER A 68 3.53 -7.99 -8.63
C SER A 68 2.53 -7.22 -9.51
N PRO A 69 1.20 -7.31 -9.28
CA PRO A 69 0.23 -6.53 -10.05
C PRO A 69 0.32 -5.02 -9.78
N LEU A 70 0.67 -4.58 -8.56
CA LEU A 70 0.83 -3.16 -8.24
C LEU A 70 2.02 -2.56 -9.01
N LEU A 71 3.17 -3.22 -8.96
CA LEU A 71 4.39 -2.80 -9.66
C LEU A 71 4.18 -2.78 -11.18
N LYS A 72 3.47 -3.78 -11.73
CA LYS A 72 3.14 -3.80 -13.16
C LYS A 72 2.28 -2.60 -13.57
N ARG A 73 1.29 -2.21 -12.75
CA ARG A 73 0.45 -1.04 -13.04
C ARG A 73 1.24 0.27 -12.94
N LEU A 74 2.09 0.41 -11.93
CA LEU A 74 2.95 1.58 -11.77
C LEU A 74 3.95 1.73 -12.92
N GLU A 75 4.56 0.62 -13.36
CA GLU A 75 5.43 0.59 -14.55
C GLU A 75 4.66 0.98 -15.82
N SER A 76 3.44 0.45 -15.99
CA SER A 76 2.59 0.78 -17.15
C SER A 76 2.14 2.24 -17.15
N ALA A 77 2.05 2.87 -15.98
CA ALA A 77 1.78 4.29 -15.82
C ALA A 77 3.04 5.17 -15.99
N GLY A 78 4.21 4.57 -16.23
CA GLY A 78 5.48 5.28 -16.39
C GLY A 78 6.07 5.83 -15.09
N LEU A 79 5.59 5.37 -13.93
CA LEU A 79 5.98 5.89 -12.61
C LEU A 79 7.18 5.15 -12.00
N LEU A 80 7.57 4.01 -12.55
CA LEU A 80 8.76 3.26 -12.18
C LEU A 80 9.27 2.42 -13.35
N VAL A 81 10.50 1.92 -13.23
CA VAL A 81 11.09 0.96 -14.17
C VAL A 81 11.48 -0.30 -13.40
N ARG A 82 11.17 -1.49 -13.94
CA ARG A 82 11.66 -2.74 -13.37
C ARG A 82 12.83 -3.27 -14.18
N GLN A 83 13.92 -3.60 -13.48
CA GLN A 83 15.04 -4.32 -14.06
C GLN A 83 15.01 -5.76 -13.57
N ARG A 84 15.19 -6.71 -14.49
CA ARG A 84 15.43 -8.12 -14.15
C ARG A 84 16.92 -8.35 -14.27
N THR A 85 17.54 -8.71 -13.15
CA THR A 85 18.93 -9.18 -13.08
C THR A 85 18.95 -10.69 -12.98
#